data_AF-A0A158E7C7-F1
#
_entry.id   AF-A0A158E7C7-F1
#
_cell.length_a   1.000
_cell.length_b   1.000
_cell.length_c   1.000
_cell.angle_alpha   90.00
_cell.angle_beta   90.00
_cell.angle_gamma   90.00
#
_symmetry.space_group_name_H-M   'P 1'
#
loop_
_entity.id
_entity.type
_entity.pdbx_description
1 polymer ?
#
loop_
_entity_poly.entity_id
_entity_poly.type
_entity_poly.pdbx_seq_one_letter_code
_entity_poly.pdbx_strand_id
1 'polypeptide(L)'
;MFGAFPDFLIVLDKDYWDTCGPRLREVLVYHELLHAAHARDKYDAPKFDKEGRPCWAIRGHDVEEFAETVRRYGAWHEGIERLVEAAAEHGA
;
A
#
# COMPACT_ATOMS: atom_id res chain seq x y z
N MET A 1 -14.46 19.34 10.97
CA MET A 1 -13.01 19.08 10.89
C MET A 1 -12.63 18.26 12.11
N PHE A 2 -12.01 17.09 11.95
CA PHE A 2 -11.55 16.29 13.09
C PHE A 2 -10.51 17.15 13.83
N GLY A 3 -10.64 17.30 15.14
CA GLY A 3 -9.91 18.31 15.94
C GLY A 3 -8.39 18.17 16.04
N ALA A 4 -7.75 17.47 15.10
CA ALA A 4 -6.30 17.29 14.97
C ALA A 4 -5.91 17.14 13.48
N PHE A 5 -4.64 17.42 13.17
CA PHE A 5 -4.07 17.17 11.85
C PHE A 5 -3.85 15.67 11.66
N PRO A 6 -4.13 15.09 10.48
CA PRO A 6 -3.92 13.66 10.25
C PRO A 6 -2.43 13.31 10.16
N ASP A 7 -2.08 12.08 10.55
CA ASP A 7 -0.72 11.53 10.43
C ASP A 7 -0.34 11.25 8.96
N PHE A 8 -1.32 10.90 8.13
CA PHE A 8 -1.15 10.60 6.72
C PHE A 8 -2.19 11.33 5.87
N LEU A 9 -1.79 11.76 4.67
CA LEU A 9 -2.67 12.28 3.63
C LEU A 9 -2.53 11.37 2.40
N ILE A 10 -3.61 10.68 2.06
CA ILE A 10 -3.70 9.88 0.83
C ILE A 10 -4.45 10.70 -0.21
N VAL A 11 -3.83 10.86 -1.38
CA VAL A 11 -4.42 11.58 -2.51
C VAL A 11 -4.58 10.59 -3.65
N LEU A 12 -5.81 10.44 -4.12
CA LEU A 12 -6.15 9.54 -5.21
C LEU A 12 -6.43 10.34 -6.48
N ASP A 13 -6.11 9.74 -7.63
CA ASP A 13 -6.46 10.31 -8.92
C ASP A 13 -7.99 10.32 -9.10
N LYS A 14 -8.54 11.50 -9.41
CA LYS A 14 -9.99 11.70 -9.51
C LYS A 14 -10.59 10.97 -10.71
N ASP A 15 -9.91 11.02 -11.86
CA ASP A 15 -10.45 10.49 -13.10
C ASP A 15 -10.48 8.96 -13.04
N TYR A 16 -9.45 8.33 -12.50
CA TYR A 16 -9.42 6.91 -12.20
C TYR A 16 -10.48 6.54 -11.17
N TRP A 17 -10.61 7.30 -10.07
CA TRP A 17 -11.63 7.02 -9.04
C TRP A 17 -13.05 7.00 -9.62
N ASP A 18 -13.39 7.99 -10.45
CA ASP A 18 -14.72 8.12 -11.02
C ASP A 18 -15.03 7.01 -12.04
N THR A 19 -14.03 6.55 -12.77
CA THR A 19 -14.17 5.53 -13.82
C THR A 19 -14.06 4.09 -13.32
N CYS A 20 -13.30 3.85 -12.25
CA CYS A 20 -13.10 2.51 -11.73
C CYS A 20 -14.32 2.01 -10.95
N GLY A 21 -14.59 0.70 -11.07
CA GLY A 21 -15.69 0.05 -10.35
C GLY A 21 -15.44 0.00 -8.83
N PRO A 22 -16.50 -0.20 -8.00
CA PRO A 22 -16.38 -0.21 -6.54
C PRO A 22 -15.30 -1.15 -5.99
N ARG A 23 -15.11 -2.31 -6.62
CA ARG A 23 -14.06 -3.26 -6.26
C ARG A 23 -12.65 -2.67 -6.44
N LEU A 24 -12.39 -1.98 -7.55
CA LEU A 24 -11.08 -1.40 -7.82
C LEU A 24 -10.79 -0.22 -6.88
N ARG A 25 -11.83 0.54 -6.48
CA ARG A 25 -11.70 1.57 -5.44
C ARG A 25 -11.26 0.97 -4.11
N GLU A 26 -11.85 -0.15 -3.70
CA GLU A 26 -11.43 -0.85 -2.47
C GLU A 26 -9.97 -1.32 -2.55
N VAL A 27 -9.59 -1.93 -3.68
CA VAL A 27 -8.21 -2.39 -3.90
C VAL A 27 -7.22 -1.22 -3.85
N LEU A 28 -7.54 -0.10 -4.50
CA LEU A 28 -6.73 1.10 -4.50
C LEU A 28 -6.56 1.65 -3.08
N VAL A 29 -7.67 1.81 -2.34
CA VAL A 29 -7.60 2.29 -0.94
C VAL A 29 -6.78 1.33 -0.08
N TYR A 30 -6.96 0.02 -0.25
CA TYR A 30 -6.17 -0.97 0.47
C TYR A 30 -4.68 -0.86 0.15
N HIS A 31 -4.31 -0.70 -1.13
CA HIS A 31 -2.93 -0.50 -1.57
C HIS A 31 -2.30 0.73 -0.93
N GLU A 32 -2.95 1.89 -1.03
CA GLU A 32 -2.41 3.14 -0.46
C GLU A 32 -2.28 3.08 1.08
N LEU A 33 -3.17 2.34 1.75
CA LEU A 33 -3.07 2.13 3.19
C LEU A 33 -1.86 1.27 3.59
N LEU A 34 -1.35 0.39 2.72
CA LEU A 34 -0.16 -0.41 2.99
C LEU A 34 1.12 0.43 3.05
N HIS A 35 1.12 1.59 2.41
CA HIS A 35 2.23 2.55 2.49
C HIS A 35 2.33 3.21 3.87
N ALA A 36 1.24 3.28 4.62
CA ALA A 36 1.24 3.88 5.96
C ALA A 36 1.93 2.95 6.95
N ALA A 37 3.18 3.27 7.33
CA ALA A 37 4.00 2.42 8.17
C ALA A 37 4.50 3.14 9.42
N HIS A 38 4.76 2.35 10.48
CA HIS A 38 5.56 2.80 11.61
C HIS A 38 7.03 2.75 11.19
N ALA A 39 7.72 3.89 11.29
CA ALA A 39 9.17 3.94 11.08
C ALA A 39 9.87 2.95 12.01
N ARG A 40 10.90 2.29 11.50
CA ARG A 40 11.73 1.37 12.29
C ARG A 40 13.03 2.03 12.70
N ASP A 41 13.54 1.65 13.86
CA ASP A 41 14.85 2.09 14.35
C ASP A 41 15.98 1.21 13.78
N LYS A 42 17.22 1.42 14.26
CA LYS A 42 18.40 0.67 13.80
C LYS A 42 18.40 -0.80 14.21
N TYR A 43 17.47 -1.24 15.05
CA TYR A 43 17.30 -2.62 15.50
C TYR A 43 16.02 -3.25 14.92
N ASP A 44 15.42 -2.61 13.92
CA ASP A 44 14.17 -3.07 13.28
C ASP A 44 12.94 -3.03 14.22
N ALA A 45 13.01 -2.28 15.32
CA ALA A 45 11.90 -2.09 16.25
C ALA A 45 11.08 -0.83 15.90
N PRO A 46 9.80 -0.74 16.29
CA PRO A 46 9.00 0.46 16.08
C PRO A 46 9.63 1.69 16.75
N LYS A 47 9.83 2.76 15.99
CA LYS A 47 10.54 3.98 16.43
C LYS A 47 9.59 4.97 17.09
N PHE A 48 9.98 5.51 18.24
CA PHE A 48 9.23 6.55 18.93
C PHE A 48 10.06 7.84 19.04
N ASP A 49 9.39 8.99 19.12
CA ASP A 49 10.05 10.27 19.43
C ASP A 49 10.33 10.40 20.94
N LYS A 50 10.88 11.55 21.36
CA LYS A 50 11.26 11.79 22.77
C LYS A 50 10.05 11.84 23.70
N GLU A 51 8.88 12.16 23.14
CA GLU A 51 7.60 12.24 23.82
C GLU A 51 6.87 10.90 23.84
N GLY A 52 7.45 9.84 23.24
CA GLY A 52 6.88 8.50 23.18
C GLY A 52 5.81 8.32 22.10
N ARG A 53 5.70 9.24 21.14
CA ARG A 53 4.75 9.12 20.02
C ARG A 53 5.35 8.29 18.88
N PRO A 54 4.54 7.52 18.13
CA PRO A 54 5.02 6.80 16.96
C PRO A 54 5.65 7.75 15.95
N CYS A 55 6.81 7.37 15.42
CA CYS A 55 7.35 7.98 14.22
C CYS A 55 6.79 7.26 13.01
N TRP A 56 6.16 7.98 12.10
CA TRP A 56 5.60 7.41 10.87
C TRP A 56 6.61 7.41 9.73
N ALA A 57 6.42 6.48 8.79
CA ALA A 57 7.18 6.37 7.55
C ALA A 57 6.23 5.98 6.41
N ILE A 58 6.67 6.23 5.18
CA ILE A 58 6.01 5.73 3.98
C ILE A 58 6.82 4.52 3.51
N ARG A 59 6.19 3.34 3.51
CA ARG A 59 6.73 2.18 2.81
C ARG A 59 6.64 2.48 1.31
N GLY A 60 7.75 2.35 0.58
CA GLY A 60 7.74 2.56 -0.87
C GLY A 60 7.03 1.41 -1.58
N HIS A 61 6.60 1.63 -2.83
CA HIS A 61 6.04 0.60 -3.69
C HIS A 61 7.00 -0.60 -3.78
N ASP A 62 6.67 -1.66 -3.05
CA ASP A 62 7.48 -2.86 -2.90
C ASP A 62 6.69 -4.08 -3.40
N VAL A 63 7.40 -5.09 -3.93
CA VAL A 63 6.84 -6.38 -4.35
C VAL A 63 6.04 -7.00 -3.21
N GLU A 64 6.46 -6.80 -1.96
CA GLU A 64 5.78 -7.26 -0.76
C GLU A 64 4.37 -6.67 -0.62
N GLU A 65 4.15 -5.39 -0.96
CA GLU A 65 2.82 -4.76 -0.96
C GLU A 65 1.96 -5.28 -2.11
N PHE A 66 2.57 -5.48 -3.28
CA PHE A 66 1.90 -6.15 -4.40
C PHE A 66 1.48 -7.57 -4.03
N ALA A 67 2.31 -8.31 -3.31
CA ALA A 67 1.96 -9.64 -2.82
C ALA A 67 0.80 -9.60 -1.81
N GLU A 68 0.75 -8.60 -0.92
CA GLU A 68 -0.38 -8.43 0.01
C GLU A 68 -1.70 -8.10 -0.71
N THR A 69 -1.68 -7.23 -1.71
CA THR A 69 -2.88 -6.93 -2.53
C THR A 69 -3.33 -8.17 -3.32
N VAL A 70 -2.40 -8.93 -3.92
CA VAL A 70 -2.70 -10.17 -4.66
C VAL A 70 -3.21 -11.28 -3.73
N ARG A 71 -2.63 -11.45 -2.54
CA ARG A 71 -3.12 -12.43 -1.55
C ARG A 71 -4.57 -12.15 -1.17
N ARG A 72 -4.96 -10.88 -1.09
CA ARG A 72 -6.31 -10.48 -0.70
C ARG A 72 -7.32 -10.49 -1.85
N TYR A 73 -6.91 -10.04 -3.04
CA TYR A 73 -7.83 -9.75 -4.15
C TYR A 73 -7.63 -10.60 -5.41
N GLY A 74 -6.60 -11.46 -5.43
CA GLY A 74 -6.18 -12.23 -6.60
C GLY A 74 -5.51 -11.36 -7.67
N ALA A 75 -5.44 -11.88 -8.90
CA ALA A 75 -5.01 -11.08 -10.05
C ALA A 75 -6.11 -10.10 -10.46
N TRP A 76 -6.20 -9.00 -9.74
CA TRP A 76 -7.27 -8.00 -9.88
C TRP A 76 -7.06 -7.03 -11.06
N HIS A 77 -5.86 -7.06 -11.67
CA HIS A 77 -5.47 -6.24 -12.81
C HIS A 77 -4.71 -7.09 -13.83
N GLU A 78 -4.96 -6.87 -15.13
CA GLU A 78 -4.33 -7.66 -16.21
C GLU A 78 -2.79 -7.64 -16.17
N GLY A 79 -2.21 -6.54 -15.69
CA GLY A 79 -0.75 -6.44 -15.51
C GLY A 79 -0.19 -7.48 -14.52
N ILE A 80 -1.00 -7.91 -13.54
CA ILE A 80 -0.62 -8.94 -12.57
C ILE A 80 -0.65 -10.32 -13.22
N GLU A 81 -1.66 -10.60 -14.06
CA GLU A 81 -1.72 -11.86 -14.82
C GLU A 81 -0.51 -11.98 -15.75
N ARG A 82 -0.18 -10.91 -16.49
CA ARG A 82 1.03 -10.86 -17.33
C ARG A 82 2.32 -11.04 -16.54
N LEU A 83 2.39 -10.50 -15.32
CA LEU A 83 3.55 -10.67 -14.44
C LEU A 83 3.68 -12.13 -13.97
N VAL A 84 2.57 -12.78 -13.63
CA VAL A 84 2.54 -14.20 -13.23
C VAL A 84 2.94 -15.10 -14.40
N GLU A 85 2.41 -14.83 -15.60
CA GLU A 85 2.80 -15.54 -16.83
C GLU A 85 4.30 -15.40 -17.11
N ALA A 86 4.82 -14.17 -17.08
CA ALA A 86 6.25 -13.91 -17.28
C ALA A 86 7.13 -14.61 -16.22
N ALA A 87 6.69 -14.69 -14.96
CA ALA A 87 7.41 -15.43 -13.93
C ALA A 87 7.41 -16.95 -14.18
N ALA A 88 6.31 -17.49 -14.73
CA ALA A 88 6.19 -18.92 -15.06
C ALA A 88 7.03 -19.32 -16.28
N GLU A 89 7.29 -18.42 -17.22
CA GLU A 89 8.10 -18.66 -18.42
C GLU A 89 9.58 -18.99 -18.12
N HIS A 90 10.10 -18.45 -17.02
CA HIS A 90 11.52 -18.58 -16.68
C HIS A 90 11.81 -19.47 -15.47
N GLY A 91 10.76 -19.99 -14.80
CA GLY A 91 10.90 -20.82 -13.61
C GLY A 91 11.47 -20.03 -12.44
N ALA A 92 10.63 -19.74 -11.45
CA ALA A 92 11.13 -19.29 -10.14
C ALA A 92 11.85 -20.44 -9.42
#